data_AF-A0A1F6DIG6-F1
#
_entry.id   AF-A0A1F6DIG6-F1
#
_cell.length_a   1.000
_cell.length_b   1.000
_cell.length_c   1.000
_cell.angle_alpha   90.00
_cell.angle_beta   90.00
_cell.angle_gamma   90.00
#
_symmetry.space_group_name_H-M   'P 1'
#
loop_
_entity.id
_entity.type
_entity.pdbx_description
1 polymer ?
#
loop_
_entity_poly.entity_id
_entity_poly.type
_entity_poly.pdbx_seq_one_letter_code
_entity_poly.pdbx_strand_id
1 'polypeptide(L)'
;MMATKWYVVCNPELNEQVALLLTEQGIAAESLQHNLRLPNGTTEYGWNIPGNMVQKIKDALRAFPHFKAQFYTQSSAGATLQKADFVFKRRKNAALTQVQEELVRLKSKNKKNT
;
A
#
# COMPACT_ATOMS: atom_id res chain seq x y z
N MET A 1 22.47 -6.38 -4.95
CA MET A 1 21.04 -6.00 -5.03
C MET A 1 20.90 -4.66 -4.33
N MET A 2 20.43 -3.62 -5.02
CA MET A 2 20.26 -2.29 -4.42
C MET A 2 19.17 -2.35 -3.35
N ALA A 3 19.49 -1.94 -2.12
CA ALA A 3 18.54 -1.94 -1.02
C ALA A 3 17.52 -0.81 -1.23
N THR A 4 16.25 -1.18 -1.46
CA THR A 4 15.12 -0.24 -1.48
C THR A 4 14.63 -0.05 -0.06
N LYS A 5 14.64 1.19 0.43
CA LYS A 5 14.02 1.54 1.71
C LYS A 5 12.54 1.80 1.48
N TRP A 6 11.70 1.29 2.37
CA TRP A 6 10.26 1.54 2.34
C TRP A 6 9.90 2.47 3.47
N TYR A 7 8.95 3.35 3.22
CA TYR A 7 8.45 4.29 4.20
C TYR A 7 6.93 4.29 4.21
N VAL A 8 6.34 4.42 5.39
CA VAL A 8 4.92 4.69 5.56
C VAL A 8 4.73 6.03 6.24
N VAL A 9 3.99 6.92 5.58
CA VAL A 9 3.58 8.22 6.09
C VAL A 9 2.11 8.10 6.43
N CYS A 10 1.77 8.38 7.67
CA CYS A 10 0.42 8.24 8.19
C CYS A 10 0.03 9.48 8.98
N ASN A 11 -1.28 9.71 9.09
CA ASN A 11 -1.79 10.77 9.95
C ASN A 11 -1.28 10.59 11.39
N PRO A 12 -1.12 11.67 12.18
CA PRO A 12 -0.61 11.61 13.55
C PRO A 12 -1.35 10.61 14.44
N GLU A 13 -2.66 10.45 14.24
CA GLU A 13 -3.52 9.52 14.99
C GLU A 13 -3.16 8.04 14.77
N LEU A 14 -2.52 7.70 13.64
CA LEU A 14 -2.05 6.35 13.34
C LEU A 14 -0.59 6.12 13.73
N ASN A 15 0.18 7.17 14.06
CA ASN A 15 1.60 7.03 14.35
C ASN A 15 1.84 6.06 15.50
N GLU A 16 1.04 6.13 16.57
CA GLU A 16 1.16 5.24 17.72
C GLU A 16 0.87 3.78 17.35
N GLN A 17 -0.13 3.53 16.51
CA GLN A 17 -0.50 2.18 16.10
C GLN A 17 0.56 1.55 15.17
N VAL A 18 1.11 2.33 14.25
CA VAL A 18 2.21 1.88 13.39
C VAL A 18 3.47 1.62 14.23
N ALA A 19 3.79 2.50 15.18
CA ALA A 19 4.89 2.31 16.12
C ALA A 19 4.71 1.05 16.98
N LEU A 20 3.49 0.81 17.50
CA LEU A 20 3.16 -0.39 18.27
C LEU A 20 3.37 -1.65 17.43
N LEU A 21 2.84 -1.68 16.20
CA LEU A 21 2.96 -2.84 15.31
C LEU A 21 4.42 -3.12 14.93
N LEU A 22 5.24 -2.09 14.76
CA LEU A 22 6.68 -2.27 14.53
C LEU A 22 7.37 -2.84 15.77
N THR A 23 7.00 -2.35 16.95
CA THR A 23 7.55 -2.81 18.23
C THR A 23 7.16 -4.26 18.55
N GLU A 24 5.91 -4.65 18.31
CA GLU A 24 5.42 -6.04 18.43
C GLU A 24 6.17 -7.02 17.54
N GLN A 25 6.76 -6.53 16.45
CA GLN A 25 7.55 -7.34 15.51
C GLN A 25 9.05 -7.29 15.83
N GLY A 26 9.41 -6.74 17.00
CA GLY A 26 10.77 -6.67 17.49
C GLY A 26 11.61 -5.54 16.89
N ILE A 27 10.96 -4.52 16.30
CA ILE A 27 11.67 -3.39 15.68
C ILE A 27 11.46 -2.13 16.51
N ALA A 28 12.57 -1.52 16.95
CA ALA A 28 12.53 -0.27 17.68
C ALA A 28 11.91 0.84 16.82
N ALA A 29 10.74 1.33 17.24
CA ALA A 29 9.99 2.35 16.53
C ALA A 29 10.83 3.62 16.29
N GLU A 30 11.56 4.08 17.29
CA GLU A 30 12.40 5.29 17.24
C GLU A 30 13.46 5.25 16.13
N SER A 31 13.99 4.06 15.82
CA SER A 31 15.00 3.88 14.76
C SER A 31 14.40 3.95 13.35
N LEU A 32 13.08 3.82 13.27
CA LEU A 32 12.31 3.80 12.04
C LEU A 32 11.63 5.13 11.77
N GLN A 33 11.54 6.07 12.70
CA GLN A 33 10.92 7.37 12.41
C GLN A 33 11.92 8.31 11.71
N HIS A 34 11.56 8.83 10.54
CA HIS A 34 12.40 9.74 9.76
C HIS A 34 11.59 10.96 9.28
N ASN A 35 12.25 12.11 9.22
CA ASN A 35 11.73 13.28 8.53
C ASN A 35 11.89 13.08 7.02
N LEU A 36 10.78 12.88 6.33
CA LEU A 36 10.75 12.60 4.90
C LEU A 36 10.35 13.85 4.13
N ARG A 37 11.20 14.26 3.19
CA ARG A 37 10.85 15.29 2.22
C ARG A 37 10.10 14.65 1.06
N LEU A 38 8.78 14.83 1.05
CA LEU A 38 7.89 14.27 0.05
C LEU A 38 8.08 14.96 -1.32
N PRO A 39 7.66 14.31 -2.43
CA PRO A 39 7.80 14.87 -3.78
C PRO A 39 7.07 16.19 -4.01
N ASN A 40 6.02 16.47 -3.22
CA ASN A 40 5.28 17.74 -3.22
C ASN A 40 6.04 18.87 -2.50
N GLY A 41 7.22 18.60 -1.95
CA GLY A 41 8.05 19.56 -1.22
C GLY A 41 7.74 19.66 0.29
N THR A 42 6.71 18.96 0.80
CA THR A 42 6.40 18.96 2.24
C THR A 42 7.33 18.02 3.00
N THR A 43 7.63 18.36 4.25
CA THR A 43 8.33 17.46 5.17
C THR A 43 7.29 16.82 6.08
N GLU A 44 7.23 15.49 6.07
CA GLU A 44 6.32 14.72 6.93
C GLU A 44 7.08 13.64 7.68
N TYR A 45 6.53 13.22 8.83
CA TYR A 45 7.04 12.07 9.56
C TYR A 45 6.67 10.78 8.84
N GLY A 46 7.66 9.95 8.54
CA GLY A 46 7.43 8.64 7.98
C GLY A 46 8.25 7.56 8.66
N TRP A 47 7.66 6.37 8.76
CA TRP A 47 8.30 5.20 9.35
C TRP A 47 8.99 4.42 8.25
N ASN A 48 10.31 4.26 8.34
CA ASN A 48 11.07 3.29 7.57
C ASN A 48 10.59 1.90 7.96
N ILE A 49 10.24 1.07 7.00
CA ILE A 49 9.71 -0.26 7.25
C ILE A 49 10.47 -1.27 6.41
N PRO A 50 10.75 -2.47 6.94
CA PRO A 50 11.29 -3.55 6.13
C PRO A 50 10.31 -3.92 4.99
N GLY A 51 10.83 -4.23 3.81
CA GLY A 51 10.00 -4.57 2.65
C GLY A 51 9.07 -5.77 2.88
N ASN A 52 9.49 -6.74 3.71
CA ASN A 52 8.68 -7.89 4.11
C ASN A 52 7.52 -7.53 5.07
N MET A 53 7.51 -6.33 5.65
CA MET A 53 6.46 -5.87 6.57
C MET A 53 5.43 -4.96 5.91
N VAL A 54 5.71 -4.47 4.71
CA VAL A 54 4.81 -3.58 3.95
C VAL A 54 3.40 -4.15 3.86
N GLN A 55 3.27 -5.45 3.56
CA GLN A 55 1.97 -6.10 3.46
C GLN A 55 1.25 -6.21 4.80
N LYS A 56 1.98 -6.53 5.89
CA LYS A 56 1.41 -6.60 7.25
C LYS A 56 0.88 -5.25 7.71
N ILE A 57 1.68 -4.20 7.54
CA ILE A 57 1.31 -2.82 7.91
C ILE A 57 0.11 -2.37 7.09
N LYS A 58 0.11 -2.67 5.79
CA LYS A 58 -1.02 -2.37 4.91
C LYS A 58 -2.31 -3.07 5.34
N ASP A 59 -2.25 -4.35 5.71
CA ASP A 59 -3.44 -5.08 6.15
C ASP A 59 -3.94 -4.60 7.50
N ALA A 60 -3.05 -4.25 8.43
CA ALA A 60 -3.41 -3.61 9.69
C ALA A 60 -4.11 -2.25 9.46
N LEU A 61 -3.57 -1.41 8.58
CA LEU A 61 -4.15 -0.11 8.26
C LEU A 61 -5.49 -0.20 7.52
N ARG A 62 -5.76 -1.31 6.81
CA ARG A 62 -7.06 -1.54 6.17
C ARG A 62 -8.19 -1.70 7.20
N ALA A 63 -7.90 -2.16 8.42
CA ALA A 63 -8.88 -2.22 9.50
C ALA A 63 -9.36 -0.83 9.96
N PHE A 64 -8.69 0.24 9.50
CA PHE A 64 -8.89 1.62 9.90
C PHE A 64 -9.28 2.48 8.68
N PRO A 65 -10.48 2.30 8.10
CA PRO A 65 -10.88 2.90 6.80
C PRO A 65 -10.96 4.42 6.81
N HIS A 66 -11.07 5.06 7.97
CA HIS A 66 -11.09 6.51 8.11
C HIS A 66 -9.70 7.15 8.00
N PHE A 67 -8.64 6.35 8.08
CA PHE A 67 -7.30 6.87 8.19
C PHE A 67 -6.54 6.80 6.87
N LYS A 68 -5.75 7.85 6.61
CA LYS A 68 -4.92 7.96 5.41
C LYS A 68 -3.49 7.53 5.75
N ALA A 69 -3.05 6.47 5.09
CA ALA A 69 -1.65 6.07 5.06
C ALA A 69 -1.17 6.03 3.62
N GLN A 70 0.01 6.57 3.40
CA GLN A 70 0.69 6.62 2.11
C GLN A 70 2.03 5.95 2.25
N PHE A 71 2.40 5.16 1.25
CA PHE A 71 3.65 4.44 1.27
C PHE A 71 4.56 5.03 0.23
N TYR A 72 5.86 5.03 0.54
CA TYR A 72 6.90 5.58 -0.28
C TYR A 72 8.07 4.60 -0.35
N THR A 73 8.82 4.67 -1.42
CA THR A 73 10.06 3.92 -1.60
C THR A 73 11.19 4.88 -1.89
N GLN A 74 12.37 4.58 -1.38
CA GLN A 74 13.59 5.28 -1.72
C GLN A 74 14.57 4.27 -2.32
N SER A 75 14.90 4.46 -3.60
CA SER A 75 15.92 3.67 -4.27
C SER A 75 17.30 4.14 -3.80
N SER A 76 18.25 3.22 -3.61
CA SER A 76 19.64 3.58 -3.26
C SER A 76 20.32 4.41 -4.36
N ALA A 77 19.81 4.37 -5.60
CA ALA A 77 20.32 5.15 -6.73
C ALA A 77 19.75 6.58 -6.82
N GLY A 78 18.77 6.95 -5.98
CA GLY A 78 18.14 8.27 -6.02
C GLY A 78 17.65 8.73 -4.66
N ALA A 79 18.01 9.96 -4.26
CA ALA A 79 17.57 10.55 -3.00
C ALA A 79 16.05 10.79 -2.94
N THR A 80 15.37 10.78 -4.10
CA THR A 80 13.95 11.12 -4.22
C THR A 80 13.05 9.96 -3.78
N LEU A 81 12.16 10.24 -2.83
CA LEU A 81 11.08 9.33 -2.46
C LEU A 81 10.10 9.20 -3.63
N GLN A 82 9.70 7.97 -3.95
CA GLN A 82 8.66 7.69 -4.91
C GLN A 82 7.45 7.16 -4.17
N LYS A 83 6.29 7.76 -4.40
CA LYS A 83 5.03 7.25 -3.84
C LYS A 83 4.80 5.85 -4.38
N ALA A 84 4.73 4.88 -3.47
CA ALA A 84 4.32 3.53 -3.79
C ALA A 84 2.81 3.55 -3.99
N ASP A 85 2.38 3.79 -5.22
CA ASP A 85 1.05 3.43 -5.64
C ASP A 85 0.98 1.90 -5.58
N PHE A 86 0.40 1.37 -4.51
CA PHE A 86 -0.17 0.03 -4.60
C PHE A 86 -1.31 0.16 -5.59
N VAL A 87 -1.01 -0.06 -6.86
CA VAL A 87 -2.01 -0.56 -7.78
C VAL A 87 -2.48 -1.83 -7.11
N PHE A 88 -3.59 -1.74 -6.37
CA PHE A 88 -4.46 -2.87 -6.18
C PHE A 88 -4.80 -3.25 -7.62
N LYS A 89 -4.00 -4.14 -8.22
CA LYS A 89 -4.57 -5.25 -8.93
C LYS A 89 -5.45 -5.89 -7.84
N ARG A 90 -6.66 -5.35 -7.64
CA ARG A 90 -7.84 -6.18 -7.42
C ARG A 90 -7.54 -7.29 -8.39
N ARG A 91 -7.17 -8.48 -7.89
CA ARG A 91 -7.25 -9.66 -8.72
C ARG A 91 -8.62 -9.49 -9.34
N LYS A 92 -8.70 -9.25 -10.66
CA LYS A 92 -9.97 -9.29 -11.35
C LYS A 92 -10.54 -10.61 -10.86
N ASN A 93 -11.54 -10.52 -9.99
CA ASN A 93 -11.98 -11.65 -9.22
C ASN A 93 -12.29 -12.70 -10.30
N ALA A 94 -11.65 -13.88 -10.27
CA ALA A 94 -11.82 -14.83 -11.38
C ALA A 94 -13.32 -15.08 -11.61
N ALA A 95 -14.10 -15.05 -10.53
CA ALA A 95 -15.56 -15.01 -10.51
C ALA A 95 -16.19 -13.83 -11.29
N LEU A 96 -15.69 -12.59 -11.17
CA LEU A 96 -16.19 -11.44 -11.95
C LEU A 96 -15.89 -11.57 -13.45
N THR A 97 -14.76 -12.19 -13.79
CA THR A 97 -14.39 -12.44 -15.20
C THR A 97 -15.28 -13.53 -15.79
N GLN A 98 -15.52 -14.63 -15.06
CA GLN A 98 -16.47 -15.67 -15.45
C GLN A 98 -17.90 -15.14 -15.60
N VAL A 99 -18.38 -14.31 -14.66
CA VAL A 99 -19.72 -13.71 -14.77
C VAL A 99 -19.81 -12.76 -15.97
N GLN A 100 -18.76 -12.01 -16.29
CA GLN A 100 -18.73 -11.18 -17.49
C GLN A 100 -18.74 -12.01 -18.78
N GLU A 101 -17.96 -13.08 -18.85
CA GLU A 101 -17.94 -14.00 -20.00
C GLU A 101 -19.28 -14.70 -20.19
N GLU A 102 -19.93 -15.12 -19.10
CA GLU A 102 -21.23 -15.79 -19.14
C GLU A 102 -22.36 -14.84 -19.56
N LEU A 103 -22.34 -13.58 -19.10
CA LEU A 103 -23.26 -12.53 -19.57
C LEU A 103 -23.09 -12.23 -21.06
N VAL A 104 -21.85 -12.17 -21.57
CA VAL A 104 -21.57 -11.99 -23.00
C VAL A 104 -22.10 -13.19 -23.80
N ARG A 105 -21.91 -14.41 -23.30
CA ARG A 105 -22.41 -15.64 -23.94
C ARG A 105 -23.94 -15.67 -23.98
N LEU A 106 -24.62 -15.30 -22.89
CA LEU A 106 -26.07 -15.23 -22.81
C LEU A 106 -26.64 -14.16 -23.76
N LYS A 107 -26.05 -12.97 -23.80
CA LYS A 107 -26.44 -11.91 -24.75
C LYS A 107 -26.26 -12.34 -26.21
N SER A 108 -25.21 -13.09 -26.50
CA SER A 108 -24.93 -13.61 -27.85
C SER A 108 -25.89 -14.73 -28.26
N LYS A 109 -26.39 -15.53 -27.31
CA LYS A 109 -27.45 -16.51 -27.55
C LYS A 109 -28.79 -15.86 -27.81
N ASN A 110 -29.14 -14.80 -27.08
CA ASN A 110 -30.43 -14.12 -27.25
C ASN A 110 -30.55 -13.36 -28.58
N LYS A 111 -29.41 -12.97 -29.19
CA LYS A 111 -29.38 -12.29 -30.49
C LYS A 111 -29.53 -13.23 -31.71
N LYS A 112 -29.49 -14.56 -31.50
CA LYS A 112 -29.65 -15.57 -32.57
C LYS A 112 -31.06 -16.18 -32.65
N ASN A 113 -31.94 -15.85 -31.72
CA ASN A 113 -33.32 -16.36 -31.65
C ASN A 113 -34.38 -15.30 -32.01
N THR A 114 -33.98 -14.22 -32.68
CA THR A 114 -34.83 -13.23 -33.36
C THR A 114 -34.39 -13.17 -34.81
#